data_AF-A0A7M7PR03-F1
#
_entry.id   AF-A0A7M7PR03-F1
#
_cell.length_a   1.000
_cell.length_b   1.000
_cell.length_c   1.000
_cell.angle_alpha   90.00
_cell.angle_beta   90.00
_cell.angle_gamma   90.00
#
_symmetry.space_group_name_H-M   'P 1'
#
loop_
_entity.id
_entity.type
_entity.pdbx_description
1 polymer ?
#
loop_
_entity_poly.entity_id
_entity_poly.type
_entity_poly.pdbx_seq_one_letter_code
_entity_poly.pdbx_strand_id
1 'polypeptide(L)'
;MASSNADLKTRIATLRHEILSYKPGKAVSCDDERVVFPDKLVVGMCGYTPAIVPTLRRALHGDVKPSKHAEIRQTSTEDQEDLTDSISVITKTFNAGRVPPSAIFSYGDVPKARNKLKQLGITDIYEIPKPGGSLSDDDQLHLLDLLRGCLYEGDRTLAANDLKKMCTNPRCTLFYEKTKKEVKEAKEENQKMFTEVQEQNQELKKGREEDRGRSEKEKRSLAAEMTKKLESKQQHVDTLTQTVGEKERNETTLRQQVEELKKGRKEDGARSEKEKRLLAADMTKKLEYKQQQVDTLTEIVGEKERNETTLTQHIEELKKGRKEDGARSEKEKRLLAADMTKKLESKQQQVDTLTEIVGEKERNETTLTQQVEELKRGREEDRVKAEKDRGRSEEAKRSLAEEMRKKLDSKQQHVNTLTETVENKERNETTLTQQVKELEKGRKQDRARSEKEKRSLAADMTKKLDSQQQRVDTLIETVREKERNETTLRQQVEELKKEHDYKEQLLEQLERETWKLRTKIQLESEIRSAEQKKKAETHQWSFIPWVNSGKQAQGGTSSFVDNSTGGLGRSHILQSG
;
A
#
# COMPACT_ATOMS: atom_id res chain seq x y z
N MET A 1 30.22 -22.78 -42.17
CA MET A 1 30.52 -22.91 -43.61
C MET A 1 29.78 -24.13 -44.15
N ALA A 2 28.68 -23.94 -44.87
CA ALA A 2 27.82 -25.02 -45.38
C ALA A 2 27.35 -24.71 -46.82
N SER A 3 28.29 -24.25 -47.66
CA SER A 3 27.99 -23.64 -48.98
C SER A 3 28.53 -24.40 -50.20
N SER A 4 29.20 -25.56 -50.07
CA SER A 4 29.84 -26.21 -51.23
C SER A 4 28.93 -27.21 -51.97
N ASN A 5 27.93 -27.81 -51.32
CA ASN A 5 27.20 -28.95 -51.89
C ASN A 5 26.07 -28.52 -52.86
N ALA A 6 25.39 -27.41 -52.59
CA ALA A 6 24.31 -26.92 -53.46
C ALA A 6 24.82 -26.42 -54.84
N ASP A 7 26.01 -25.80 -54.85
CA ASP A 7 26.65 -25.33 -56.08
C ASP A 7 27.12 -26.51 -56.97
N LEU A 8 27.71 -27.54 -56.35
CA LEU A 8 28.17 -28.75 -57.05
C LEU A 8 27.03 -29.49 -57.76
N LYS A 9 25.89 -29.69 -57.08
CA LYS A 9 24.70 -30.32 -57.67
C LYS A 9 24.13 -29.55 -58.84
N THR A 10 24.15 -28.21 -58.76
CA THR A 10 23.70 -27.34 -59.84
C THR A 10 24.62 -27.48 -61.06
N ARG A 11 25.94 -27.56 -60.87
CA ARG A 11 26.91 -27.80 -61.94
C ARG A 11 26.73 -29.16 -62.62
N ILE A 12 26.54 -30.24 -61.83
CA ILE A 12 26.27 -31.59 -62.35
C ILE A 12 25.00 -31.60 -63.20
N ALA A 13 23.92 -30.95 -62.74
CA ALA A 13 22.66 -30.86 -63.49
C ALA A 13 22.82 -30.11 -64.83
N THR A 14 23.56 -28.99 -64.83
CA THR A 14 23.86 -28.23 -66.05
C THR A 14 24.63 -29.07 -67.07
N LEU A 15 25.66 -29.79 -66.64
CA LEU A 15 26.47 -30.64 -67.53
C LEU A 15 25.68 -31.82 -68.09
N ARG A 16 24.82 -32.46 -67.28
CA ARG A 16 23.90 -33.50 -67.76
C ARG A 16 23.02 -32.98 -68.88
N HIS A 17 22.39 -31.83 -68.66
CA HIS A 17 21.52 -31.23 -69.67
C HIS A 17 22.30 -30.90 -70.95
N GLU A 18 23.51 -30.35 -70.83
CA GLU A 18 24.36 -30.04 -71.98
C GLU A 18 24.75 -31.29 -72.78
N ILE A 19 25.15 -32.37 -72.13
CA ILE A 19 25.52 -33.63 -72.80
C ILE A 19 24.31 -34.35 -73.40
N LEU A 20 23.17 -34.38 -72.69
CA LEU A 20 21.94 -35.01 -73.19
C LEU A 20 21.30 -34.23 -74.35
N SER A 21 21.49 -32.91 -74.40
CA SER A 21 21.00 -32.05 -75.49
C SER A 21 21.99 -31.89 -76.64
N TYR A 22 23.19 -32.49 -76.52
CA TYR A 22 24.23 -32.44 -77.53
C TYR A 22 23.75 -33.06 -78.85
N LYS A 23 24.00 -32.35 -79.95
CA LYS A 23 23.76 -32.83 -81.31
C LYS A 23 25.07 -32.67 -82.09
N PRO A 24 25.67 -33.75 -82.62
CA PRO A 24 26.90 -33.67 -83.41
C PRO A 24 26.76 -32.66 -84.56
N GLY A 25 27.81 -31.87 -84.81
CA GLY A 25 27.84 -30.99 -85.99
C GLY A 25 27.08 -29.66 -85.90
N LYS A 26 26.67 -29.22 -84.70
CA LYS A 26 26.03 -27.89 -84.53
C LYS A 26 26.99 -26.70 -84.57
N ALA A 27 28.30 -26.93 -84.59
CA ALA A 27 29.27 -25.85 -84.69
C ALA A 27 29.43 -25.42 -86.15
N VAL A 28 28.97 -24.19 -86.45
CA VAL A 28 29.10 -23.42 -87.69
C VAL A 28 27.92 -23.56 -88.66
N SER A 29 27.06 -22.55 -88.68
CA SER A 29 26.16 -22.27 -89.81
C SER A 29 27.00 -21.77 -90.99
N CYS A 30 27.35 -22.66 -91.91
CA CYS A 30 27.72 -22.28 -93.27
C CYS A 30 26.47 -22.46 -94.14
N ASP A 31 26.03 -21.38 -94.80
CA ASP A 31 24.81 -21.31 -95.61
C ASP A 31 24.89 -22.09 -96.94
N ASP A 32 25.77 -23.10 -97.07
CA ASP A 32 25.95 -23.83 -98.32
C ASP A 32 25.98 -25.36 -98.13
N GLU A 33 25.35 -26.04 -99.08
CA GLU A 33 24.86 -27.42 -99.01
C GLU A 33 25.91 -28.52 -98.73
N ARG A 34 25.48 -29.51 -97.93
CA ARG A 34 25.97 -30.91 -97.81
C ARG A 34 27.31 -31.14 -97.09
N VAL A 35 27.33 -30.84 -95.80
CA VAL A 35 28.20 -31.57 -94.85
C VAL A 35 27.33 -32.56 -94.08
N VAL A 36 27.44 -33.85 -94.41
CA VAL A 36 26.75 -34.92 -93.67
C VAL A 36 27.60 -35.23 -92.44
N PHE A 37 27.18 -34.71 -91.29
CA PHE A 37 27.76 -35.10 -90.02
C PHE A 37 27.34 -36.54 -89.66
N PRO A 38 28.17 -37.31 -88.96
CA PRO A 38 27.75 -38.61 -88.46
C PRO A 38 26.61 -38.43 -87.45
N ASP A 39 25.53 -39.20 -87.62
CA ASP A 39 24.33 -39.15 -86.75
C ASP A 39 24.63 -39.55 -85.29
N LYS A 40 25.76 -40.24 -85.06
CA LYS A 40 26.21 -40.71 -83.76
C LYS A 40 27.70 -40.42 -83.56
N LEU A 41 28.05 -39.83 -82.42
CA LEU A 41 29.43 -39.79 -81.95
C LEU A 41 29.77 -41.12 -81.28
N VAL A 42 30.89 -41.72 -81.67
CA VAL A 42 31.38 -42.97 -81.10
C VAL A 42 32.57 -42.68 -80.19
N VAL A 43 32.44 -43.00 -78.90
CA VAL A 43 33.52 -42.85 -77.91
C VAL A 43 34.13 -44.22 -77.64
N GLY A 44 35.45 -44.34 -77.80
CA GLY A 44 36.19 -45.58 -77.54
C GLY A 44 36.75 -45.60 -76.13
N MET A 45 36.46 -46.65 -75.35
CA MET A 45 37.00 -46.82 -73.99
C MET A 45 37.85 -48.09 -73.89
N CYS A 46 39.06 -47.98 -73.36
CA CYS A 46 39.98 -49.11 -73.18
C CYS A 46 40.00 -49.59 -71.72
N GLY A 47 39.47 -50.79 -71.44
CA GLY A 47 39.59 -51.47 -70.13
C GLY A 47 38.46 -52.46 -69.85
N TYR A 48 38.77 -53.70 -69.44
CA TYR A 48 37.80 -54.78 -69.21
C TYR A 48 37.05 -54.57 -67.88
N THR A 49 35.92 -53.85 -67.90
CA THR A 49 34.93 -53.92 -66.81
C THR A 49 33.50 -53.88 -67.38
N PRO A 50 32.67 -54.93 -67.16
CA PRO A 50 31.25 -54.96 -67.57
C PRO A 50 30.36 -53.87 -66.93
N ALA A 51 30.92 -53.04 -66.03
CA ALA A 51 30.20 -52.07 -65.24
C ALA A 51 30.30 -50.62 -65.76
N ILE A 52 31.05 -50.37 -66.84
CA ILE A 52 31.37 -49.00 -67.28
C ILE A 52 30.19 -48.26 -67.91
N VAL A 53 29.45 -48.90 -68.82
CA VAL A 53 28.27 -48.31 -69.46
C VAL A 53 27.16 -48.06 -68.44
N PRO A 54 26.86 -48.99 -67.51
CA PRO A 54 25.97 -48.70 -66.38
C PRO A 54 26.41 -47.50 -65.53
N THR A 55 27.72 -47.32 -65.32
CA THR A 55 28.27 -46.21 -64.53
C THR A 55 28.10 -44.86 -65.23
N LEU A 56 28.38 -44.79 -66.53
CA LEU A 56 28.14 -43.61 -67.37
C LEU A 56 26.65 -43.27 -67.48
N ARG A 57 25.81 -44.29 -67.67
CA ARG A 57 24.35 -44.12 -67.73
C ARG A 57 23.82 -43.59 -66.39
N ARG A 58 24.33 -44.08 -65.26
CA ARG A 58 24.00 -43.56 -63.93
C ARG A 58 24.53 -42.14 -63.70
N ALA A 59 25.72 -41.80 -64.19
CA ALA A 59 26.24 -40.44 -64.10
C ALA A 59 25.42 -39.45 -64.93
N LEU A 60 24.90 -39.85 -66.10
CA LEU A 60 24.08 -39.02 -66.99
C LEU A 60 22.63 -38.87 -66.52
N HIS A 61 21.99 -39.97 -66.12
CA HIS A 61 20.57 -39.97 -65.76
C HIS A 61 20.30 -39.88 -64.25
N GLY A 62 21.33 -39.99 -63.41
CA GLY A 62 21.21 -40.10 -61.95
C GLY A 62 20.90 -41.53 -61.48
N ASP A 63 20.81 -41.73 -60.16
CA ASP A 63 20.36 -42.98 -59.52
C ASP A 63 18.83 -43.16 -59.69
N VAL A 64 18.39 -43.32 -60.95
CA VAL A 64 17.01 -43.68 -61.24
C VAL A 64 16.86 -45.18 -60.96
N LYS A 65 15.96 -45.54 -60.03
CA LYS A 65 15.55 -46.95 -59.84
C LYS A 65 15.19 -47.53 -61.21
N PRO A 66 15.69 -48.71 -61.60
CA PRO A 66 15.34 -49.31 -62.89
C PRO A 66 13.83 -49.52 -62.94
N SER A 67 13.14 -48.59 -63.60
CA SER A 67 11.73 -48.69 -63.96
C SER A 67 11.62 -49.79 -65.02
N LYS A 68 10.59 -50.63 -64.92
CA LYS A 68 10.35 -51.84 -65.74
C LYS A 68 10.05 -51.57 -67.22
N HIS A 69 10.67 -50.57 -67.84
CA HIS A 69 10.42 -50.22 -69.24
C HIS A 69 11.68 -50.46 -70.09
N ALA A 70 11.54 -51.50 -70.92
CA ALA A 70 12.27 -51.76 -72.16
C ALA A 70 13.78 -52.03 -72.06
N GLU A 71 14.11 -53.24 -71.58
CA GLU A 71 15.23 -54.01 -72.13
C GLU A 71 14.85 -54.48 -73.54
N ILE A 72 14.71 -53.55 -74.50
CA ILE A 72 14.69 -53.89 -75.91
C ILE A 72 16.15 -53.94 -76.32
N ARG A 73 16.72 -55.14 -76.32
CA ARG A 73 17.97 -55.45 -77.04
C ARG A 73 17.70 -55.25 -78.53
N GLN A 74 17.80 -54.01 -79.02
CA GLN A 74 18.04 -53.79 -80.44
C GLN A 74 19.42 -54.37 -80.74
N THR A 75 19.50 -55.09 -81.85
CA THR A 75 20.66 -55.82 -82.35
C THR A 75 21.85 -54.88 -82.56
N SER A 76 22.60 -54.56 -81.51
CA SER A 76 23.94 -54.01 -81.64
C SER A 76 24.88 -55.19 -81.89
N THR A 77 25.79 -55.01 -82.84
CA THR A 77 27.00 -55.84 -82.96
C THR A 77 27.63 -55.94 -81.56
N GLU A 78 28.06 -57.15 -81.15
CA GLU A 78 28.43 -57.57 -79.77
C GLU A 78 29.37 -56.64 -78.95
N ASP A 79 29.83 -55.52 -79.52
CA ASP A 79 30.90 -54.67 -79.05
C ASP A 79 30.55 -53.16 -78.93
N GLN A 80 29.32 -52.73 -79.25
CA GLN A 80 28.88 -51.32 -79.19
C GLN A 80 27.60 -51.17 -78.34
N GLU A 81 27.61 -50.24 -77.39
CA GLU A 81 26.46 -49.91 -76.54
C GLU A 81 26.08 -48.44 -76.67
N ASP A 82 24.80 -48.16 -76.90
CA ASP A 82 24.28 -46.79 -77.00
C ASP A 82 24.11 -46.18 -75.60
N LEU A 83 24.70 -44.99 -75.42
CA LEU A 83 24.64 -44.19 -74.20
C LEU A 83 23.47 -43.20 -74.25
N THR A 84 23.28 -42.58 -75.43
CA THR A 84 22.14 -41.74 -75.83
C THR A 84 21.86 -41.95 -77.32
N ASP A 85 20.78 -41.37 -77.85
CA ASP A 85 20.46 -41.46 -79.29
C ASP A 85 21.60 -40.95 -80.21
N SER A 86 22.47 -40.09 -79.69
CA SER A 86 23.56 -39.44 -80.42
C SER A 86 24.96 -39.83 -79.95
N ILE A 87 25.09 -40.68 -78.91
CA ILE A 87 26.37 -41.09 -78.33
C ILE A 87 26.39 -42.61 -78.16
N SER A 88 27.33 -43.28 -78.82
CA SER A 88 27.61 -44.71 -78.63
C SER A 88 28.99 -44.92 -78.00
N VAL A 89 29.13 -45.97 -77.18
CA VAL A 89 30.40 -46.38 -76.59
C VAL A 89 30.81 -47.75 -77.15
N ILE A 90 32.06 -47.86 -77.60
CA ILE A 90 32.66 -49.14 -78.02
C ILE A 90 33.54 -49.67 -76.88
N THR A 91 33.33 -50.93 -76.49
CA THR A 91 33.98 -51.57 -75.32
C THR A 91 35.06 -52.60 -75.68
N LYS A 92 35.30 -52.91 -76.96
CA LYS A 92 36.27 -53.95 -77.39
C LYS A 92 37.73 -53.49 -77.39
N THR A 93 38.64 -54.45 -77.15
CA THR A 93 40.07 -54.34 -77.46
C THR A 93 40.29 -54.11 -78.95
N PHE A 94 40.89 -52.98 -79.32
CA PHE A 94 41.13 -52.57 -80.70
C PHE A 94 41.99 -53.57 -81.49
N ASN A 95 41.40 -54.19 -82.51
CA ASN A 95 42.12 -54.68 -83.68
C ASN A 95 41.74 -53.78 -84.87
N ALA A 96 42.67 -52.88 -85.23
CA ALA A 96 42.80 -52.11 -86.48
C ALA A 96 41.52 -51.57 -87.17
N GLY A 97 41.27 -50.26 -87.03
CA GLY A 97 40.50 -49.46 -88.00
C GLY A 97 39.58 -48.38 -87.41
N ARG A 98 39.94 -47.10 -87.64
CA ARG A 98 39.34 -45.83 -87.14
C ARG A 98 39.33 -45.69 -85.62
N VAL A 99 40.17 -44.77 -85.14
CA VAL A 99 40.51 -44.65 -83.72
C VAL A 99 39.73 -43.47 -83.10
N PRO A 100 38.77 -43.71 -82.19
CA PRO A 100 38.10 -42.66 -81.43
C PRO A 100 39.07 -41.95 -80.47
N PRO A 101 38.74 -40.74 -79.97
CA PRO A 101 39.44 -40.15 -78.83
C PRO A 101 39.34 -41.13 -77.65
N SER A 102 40.49 -41.56 -77.11
CA SER A 102 40.56 -42.68 -76.18
C SER A 102 40.80 -42.22 -74.74
N ALA A 103 39.94 -42.67 -73.83
CA ALA A 103 40.19 -42.60 -72.38
C ALA A 103 40.72 -43.96 -71.86
N ILE A 104 41.69 -43.93 -70.94
CA ILE A 104 42.28 -45.10 -70.27
C ILE A 104 41.89 -45.06 -68.78
N PHE A 105 41.36 -46.17 -68.24
CA PHE A 105 41.24 -46.32 -66.78
C PHE A 105 42.56 -46.72 -66.14
N SER A 106 42.82 -46.23 -64.93
CA SER A 106 44.02 -46.53 -64.15
C SER A 106 44.03 -47.98 -63.59
N TYR A 107 43.96 -48.98 -64.47
CA TYR A 107 44.02 -50.41 -64.14
C TYR A 107 45.26 -51.04 -64.77
N GLY A 108 46.14 -51.60 -63.94
CA GLY A 108 47.37 -52.25 -64.39
C GLY A 108 48.46 -51.27 -64.84
N ASP A 109 49.30 -51.70 -65.78
CA ASP A 109 50.49 -50.97 -66.24
C ASP A 109 50.13 -49.85 -67.23
N VAL A 110 49.51 -48.77 -66.71
CA VAL A 110 49.03 -47.59 -67.47
C VAL A 110 50.10 -47.02 -68.42
N PRO A 111 51.39 -46.90 -68.06
CA PRO A 111 52.44 -46.43 -68.97
C PRO A 111 52.56 -47.29 -70.23
N LYS A 112 52.39 -48.62 -70.11
CA LYS A 112 52.46 -49.57 -71.23
C LYS A 112 51.28 -49.41 -72.18
N ALA A 113 50.07 -49.20 -71.65
CA ALA A 113 48.88 -48.94 -72.45
C ALA A 113 48.97 -47.57 -73.17
N ARG A 114 49.40 -46.53 -72.46
CA ARG A 114 49.60 -45.18 -73.00
C ARG A 114 50.61 -45.17 -74.14
N ASN A 115 51.74 -45.87 -73.98
CA ASN A 115 52.75 -45.97 -75.04
C ASN A 115 52.24 -46.72 -76.28
N LYS A 116 51.42 -47.77 -76.11
CA LYS A 116 50.78 -48.44 -77.25
C LYS A 116 49.79 -47.53 -78.00
N LEU A 117 49.00 -46.73 -77.28
CA LEU A 117 48.07 -45.78 -77.93
C LEU A 117 48.80 -44.63 -78.64
N LYS A 118 49.92 -44.14 -78.07
CA LYS A 118 50.78 -43.17 -78.76
C LYS A 118 51.38 -43.73 -80.06
N GLN A 119 51.78 -45.00 -80.08
CA GLN A 119 52.25 -45.67 -81.31
C GLN A 119 51.15 -45.79 -82.38
N LEU A 120 49.87 -45.73 -81.99
CA LEU A 120 48.72 -45.72 -82.90
C LEU A 120 48.28 -44.30 -83.30
N GLY A 121 49.06 -43.27 -82.95
CA GLY A 121 48.79 -41.88 -83.33
C GLY A 121 47.81 -41.13 -82.44
N ILE A 122 47.43 -41.68 -81.28
CA ILE A 122 46.53 -41.00 -80.35
C ILE A 122 47.33 -40.09 -79.41
N THR A 123 47.10 -38.78 -79.52
CA THR A 123 47.78 -37.75 -78.71
C THR A 123 47.04 -37.43 -77.42
N ASP A 124 45.70 -37.43 -77.47
CA ASP A 124 44.83 -37.00 -76.38
C ASP A 124 44.29 -38.21 -75.63
N ILE A 125 45.00 -38.57 -74.57
CA ILE A 125 44.70 -39.73 -73.72
C ILE A 125 44.35 -39.23 -72.32
N TYR A 126 43.10 -39.42 -71.91
CA TYR A 126 42.62 -39.05 -70.57
C TYR A 126 42.72 -40.26 -69.63
N GLU A 127 43.35 -40.07 -68.47
CA GLU A 127 43.45 -41.10 -67.42
C GLU A 127 42.28 -40.94 -66.45
N ILE A 128 41.50 -42.01 -66.26
CA ILE A 128 40.36 -42.04 -65.35
C ILE A 128 40.75 -42.81 -64.09
N PRO A 129 40.68 -42.20 -62.88
CA PRO A 129 40.93 -42.89 -61.62
C PRO A 129 39.97 -44.06 -61.42
N LYS A 130 40.44 -45.13 -60.76
CA LYS A 130 39.59 -46.28 -60.42
C LYS A 130 38.37 -45.83 -59.59
N PRO A 131 37.12 -46.07 -60.04
CA PRO A 131 35.96 -45.84 -59.21
C PRO A 131 35.93 -46.89 -58.09
N GLY A 132 36.16 -46.46 -56.85
CA GLY A 132 35.72 -47.19 -55.66
C GLY A 132 34.18 -47.19 -55.64
N GLY A 133 33.54 -48.18 -55.02
CA GLY A 133 32.07 -48.27 -55.00
C GLY A 133 31.38 -46.97 -54.54
N SER A 134 30.20 -46.70 -55.14
CA SER A 134 29.41 -45.45 -55.10
C SER A 134 30.16 -44.19 -55.56
N LEU A 135 29.85 -43.71 -56.77
CA LEU A 135 30.37 -42.45 -57.32
C LEU A 135 30.01 -41.28 -56.39
N SER A 136 31.02 -40.58 -55.86
CA SER A 136 30.83 -39.28 -55.22
C SER A 136 30.27 -38.27 -56.24
N ASP A 137 29.62 -37.19 -55.77
CA ASP A 137 29.21 -36.07 -56.63
C ASP A 137 30.42 -35.49 -57.39
N ASP A 138 31.62 -35.49 -56.79
CA ASP A 138 32.87 -35.08 -57.44
C ASP A 138 33.31 -36.05 -58.55
N ASP A 139 33.13 -37.37 -58.36
CA ASP A 139 33.47 -38.37 -59.38
C ASP A 139 32.50 -38.29 -60.57
N GLN A 140 31.22 -38.00 -60.30
CA GLN A 140 30.22 -37.75 -61.34
C GLN A 140 30.57 -36.49 -62.14
N LEU A 141 30.98 -35.42 -61.47
CA LEU A 141 31.38 -34.19 -62.13
C LEU A 141 32.58 -34.42 -63.07
N HIS A 142 33.64 -35.09 -62.59
CA HIS A 142 34.82 -35.39 -63.41
C HIS A 142 34.48 -36.24 -64.64
N LEU A 143 33.58 -37.21 -64.48
CA LEU A 143 33.15 -38.07 -65.59
C LEU A 143 32.33 -37.32 -66.64
N LEU A 144 31.44 -36.41 -66.22
CA LEU A 144 30.66 -35.56 -67.12
C LEU A 144 31.54 -34.52 -67.82
N ASP A 145 32.47 -33.88 -67.11
CA ASP A 145 33.43 -32.95 -67.72
C ASP A 145 34.30 -33.65 -68.76
N LEU A 146 34.70 -34.90 -68.50
CA LEU A 146 35.44 -35.71 -69.47
C LEU A 146 34.61 -36.01 -70.72
N LEU A 147 33.37 -36.47 -70.56
CA LEU A 147 32.44 -36.71 -71.68
C LEU A 147 32.24 -35.44 -72.50
N ARG A 148 32.01 -34.30 -71.84
CA ARG A 148 31.89 -32.99 -72.48
C ARG A 148 33.13 -32.62 -73.27
N GLY A 149 34.32 -32.81 -72.70
CA GLY A 149 35.59 -32.59 -73.39
C GLY A 149 35.75 -33.46 -74.64
N CYS A 150 35.39 -34.75 -74.57
CA CYS A 150 35.42 -35.65 -75.71
C CYS A 150 34.46 -35.23 -76.84
N LEU A 151 33.26 -34.72 -76.50
CA LEU A 151 32.29 -34.21 -77.47
C LEU A 151 32.86 -33.00 -78.23
N TYR A 152 33.42 -32.02 -77.51
CA TYR A 152 33.99 -30.81 -78.13
C TYR A 152 35.21 -31.09 -79.01
N GLU A 153 36.10 -31.98 -78.57
CA GLU A 153 37.29 -32.32 -79.36
C GLU A 153 36.90 -33.16 -80.60
N GLY A 154 35.84 -33.97 -80.50
CA GLY A 154 35.20 -34.63 -81.64
C GLY A 154 34.72 -33.63 -82.70
N ASP A 155 33.99 -32.59 -82.31
CA ASP A 155 33.56 -31.53 -83.23
C ASP A 155 34.75 -30.76 -83.84
N ARG A 156 35.79 -30.46 -83.03
CA ARG A 156 36.98 -29.74 -83.48
C ARG A 156 37.76 -30.53 -84.54
N THR A 157 37.92 -31.83 -84.34
CA THR A 157 38.65 -32.72 -85.27
C THR A 157 37.86 -33.01 -86.55
N LEU A 158 36.52 -33.06 -86.47
CA LEU A 158 35.65 -33.09 -87.65
C LEU A 158 35.81 -31.80 -88.49
N ALA A 159 35.68 -30.64 -87.85
CA ALA A 159 35.82 -29.34 -88.53
C ALA A 159 37.20 -29.15 -89.17
N ALA A 160 38.28 -29.54 -88.49
CA ALA A 160 39.65 -29.41 -89.00
C ALA A 160 39.95 -30.31 -90.22
N ASN A 161 39.38 -31.52 -90.25
CA ASN A 161 39.56 -32.44 -91.38
C ASN A 161 38.79 -31.99 -92.63
N ASP A 162 37.63 -31.34 -92.46
CA ASP A 162 36.85 -30.82 -93.58
C ASP A 162 37.40 -29.48 -94.12
N LEU A 163 37.95 -28.62 -93.25
CA LEU A 163 38.63 -27.38 -93.68
C LEU A 163 39.84 -27.67 -94.58
N LYS A 164 40.51 -28.80 -94.38
CA LYS A 164 41.68 -29.23 -95.17
C LYS A 164 41.31 -29.70 -96.59
N LYS A 165 40.04 -30.05 -96.85
CA LYS A 165 39.57 -30.51 -98.17
C LYS A 165 39.00 -29.40 -99.05
N MET A 166 38.68 -28.22 -98.50
CA MET A 166 37.92 -27.17 -99.22
C MET A 166 38.75 -26.04 -99.84
N CYS A 167 40.04 -25.90 -99.54
CA CYS A 167 40.82 -24.74 -100.00
C CYS A 167 41.74 -25.03 -101.20
N THR A 168 41.15 -25.05 -102.40
CA THR A 168 41.87 -24.88 -103.67
C THR A 168 41.20 -23.88 -104.63
N ASN A 169 40.14 -23.17 -104.21
CA ASN A 169 39.38 -22.26 -105.07
C ASN A 169 39.83 -20.78 -104.92
N PRO A 170 40.33 -20.12 -105.99
CA PRO A 170 40.81 -18.73 -105.95
C PRO A 170 39.72 -17.67 -105.69
N ARG A 171 38.42 -18.00 -105.76
CA ARG A 171 37.34 -17.08 -105.36
C ARG A 171 37.30 -16.81 -103.85
N CYS A 172 37.87 -17.69 -103.03
CA CYS A 172 37.93 -17.50 -101.57
C CYS A 172 38.82 -16.33 -101.16
N THR A 173 39.85 -15.99 -101.96
CA THR A 173 40.78 -14.90 -101.63
C THR A 173 40.11 -13.53 -101.62
N LEU A 174 39.14 -13.31 -102.52
CA LEU A 174 38.45 -12.02 -102.68
C LEU A 174 37.37 -11.83 -101.60
N PHE A 175 36.66 -12.89 -101.23
CA PHE A 175 35.75 -12.89 -100.08
C PHE A 175 36.51 -12.74 -98.76
N TYR A 176 37.70 -13.33 -98.64
CA TYR A 176 38.56 -13.20 -97.47
C TYR A 176 39.02 -11.75 -97.23
N GLU A 177 39.44 -11.01 -98.25
CA GLU A 177 39.84 -9.60 -98.07
C GLU A 177 38.65 -8.66 -97.77
N LYS A 178 37.46 -8.93 -98.33
CA LYS A 178 36.24 -8.15 -98.01
C LYS A 178 35.81 -8.37 -96.55
N THR A 179 35.69 -9.64 -96.14
CA THR A 179 35.35 -10.00 -94.76
C THR A 179 36.39 -9.53 -93.75
N LYS A 180 37.67 -9.50 -94.11
CA LYS A 180 38.74 -8.95 -93.26
C LYS A 180 38.58 -7.45 -92.98
N LYS A 181 38.07 -6.67 -93.93
CA LYS A 181 37.78 -5.25 -93.72
C LYS A 181 36.55 -5.06 -92.82
N GLU A 182 35.47 -5.78 -93.09
CA GLU A 182 34.24 -5.75 -92.27
C GLU A 182 34.51 -6.22 -90.83
N VAL A 183 35.35 -7.25 -90.64
CA VAL A 183 35.79 -7.70 -89.32
C VAL A 183 36.66 -6.66 -88.63
N LYS A 184 37.43 -5.84 -89.35
CA LYS A 184 38.24 -4.78 -88.75
C LYS A 184 37.36 -3.62 -88.27
N GLU A 185 36.41 -3.18 -89.09
CA GLU A 185 35.43 -2.14 -88.72
C GLU A 185 34.55 -2.59 -87.55
N ALA A 186 34.03 -3.82 -87.59
CA ALA A 186 33.27 -4.40 -86.48
C ALA A 186 34.11 -4.58 -85.20
N LYS A 187 35.42 -4.82 -85.32
CA LYS A 187 36.31 -4.87 -84.15
C LYS A 187 36.51 -3.50 -83.52
N GLU A 188 36.68 -2.45 -84.31
CA GLU A 188 36.81 -1.08 -83.82
C GLU A 188 35.52 -0.58 -83.16
N GLU A 189 34.35 -0.88 -83.73
CA GLU A 189 33.05 -0.57 -83.11
C GLU A 189 32.79 -1.36 -81.84
N ASN A 190 33.08 -2.67 -81.83
CA ASN A 190 32.96 -3.48 -80.62
C ASN A 190 33.93 -3.03 -79.53
N GLN A 191 35.13 -2.58 -79.91
CA GLN A 191 36.10 -2.04 -78.94
C GLN A 191 35.61 -0.74 -78.31
N LYS A 192 34.98 0.14 -79.11
CA LYS A 192 34.34 1.38 -78.61
C LYS A 192 33.15 1.08 -77.68
N MET A 193 32.26 0.18 -78.09
CA MET A 193 31.14 -0.27 -77.26
C MET A 193 31.62 -0.90 -75.95
N PHE A 194 32.70 -1.70 -75.99
CA PHE A 194 33.27 -2.31 -74.80
C PHE A 194 33.79 -1.26 -73.80
N THR A 195 34.44 -0.20 -74.29
CA THR A 195 34.89 0.91 -73.42
C THR A 195 33.71 1.68 -72.82
N GLU A 196 32.65 1.95 -73.58
CA GLU A 196 31.46 2.68 -73.09
C GLU A 196 30.68 1.86 -72.05
N VAL A 197 30.53 0.56 -72.28
CA VAL A 197 29.93 -0.37 -71.31
C VAL A 197 30.80 -0.47 -70.05
N GLN A 198 32.14 -0.39 -70.18
CA GLN A 198 33.03 -0.40 -69.02
C GLN A 198 32.87 0.88 -68.18
N GLU A 199 32.74 2.05 -68.81
CA GLU A 199 32.50 3.33 -68.12
C GLU A 199 31.13 3.35 -67.42
N GLN A 200 30.04 2.94 -68.10
CA GLN A 200 28.71 2.85 -67.49
C GLN A 200 28.69 1.88 -66.30
N ASN A 201 29.41 0.76 -66.37
CA ASN A 201 29.53 -0.17 -65.26
C ASN A 201 30.30 0.42 -64.07
N GLN A 202 31.29 1.30 -64.30
CA GLN A 202 31.97 2.01 -63.22
C GLN A 202 31.05 3.04 -62.55
N GLU A 203 30.26 3.76 -63.34
CA GLU A 203 29.29 4.73 -62.82
C GLU A 203 28.15 4.06 -62.04
N LEU A 204 27.60 2.96 -62.55
CA LEU A 204 26.61 2.14 -61.84
C LEU A 204 27.16 1.54 -60.54
N LYS A 205 28.43 1.12 -60.52
CA LYS A 205 29.09 0.67 -59.29
C LYS A 205 29.17 1.81 -58.27
N LYS A 206 29.59 3.00 -58.69
CA LYS A 206 29.67 4.17 -57.82
C LYS A 206 28.30 4.57 -57.28
N GLY A 207 27.26 4.62 -58.12
CA GLY A 207 25.89 4.89 -57.70
C GLY A 207 25.36 3.87 -56.69
N ARG A 208 25.59 2.56 -56.94
CA ARG A 208 25.24 1.50 -55.97
C ARG A 208 25.95 1.65 -54.63
N GLU A 209 27.19 2.09 -54.63
CA GLU A 209 28.00 2.24 -53.43
C GLU A 209 27.56 3.48 -52.61
N GLU A 210 27.19 4.56 -53.29
CA GLU A 210 26.58 5.75 -52.67
C GLU A 210 25.21 5.44 -52.06
N ASP A 211 24.35 4.70 -52.78
CA ASP A 211 23.04 4.26 -52.28
C ASP A 211 23.20 3.31 -51.08
N ARG A 212 24.17 2.40 -51.15
CA ARG A 212 24.52 1.53 -50.02
C ARG A 212 24.97 2.35 -48.82
N GLY A 213 25.83 3.34 -49.02
CA GLY A 213 26.31 4.25 -47.99
C GLY A 213 25.18 5.05 -47.34
N ARG A 214 24.22 5.55 -48.14
CA ARG A 214 23.02 6.24 -47.63
C ARG A 214 22.15 5.31 -46.79
N SER A 215 21.82 4.13 -47.31
CA SER A 215 21.02 3.13 -46.57
C SER A 215 21.70 2.71 -45.27
N GLU A 216 23.02 2.49 -45.27
CA GLU A 216 23.76 2.13 -44.05
C GLU A 216 23.79 3.28 -43.04
N LYS A 217 23.94 4.53 -43.49
CA LYS A 217 23.88 5.71 -42.61
C LYS A 217 22.50 5.85 -41.98
N GLU A 218 21.43 5.65 -42.76
CA GLU A 218 20.05 5.72 -42.30
C GLU A 218 19.71 4.63 -41.28
N LYS A 219 20.17 3.38 -41.52
CA LYS A 219 20.08 2.28 -40.56
C LYS A 219 20.84 2.57 -39.26
N ARG A 220 22.03 3.18 -39.33
CA ARG A 220 22.80 3.57 -38.14
C ARG A 220 22.09 4.66 -37.34
N SER A 221 21.51 5.67 -38.00
CA SER A 221 20.71 6.70 -37.32
C SER A 221 19.47 6.12 -36.65
N LEU A 222 18.75 5.22 -37.33
CA LEU A 222 17.58 4.55 -36.75
C LEU A 222 17.98 3.70 -35.53
N ALA A 223 19.08 2.94 -35.64
CA ALA A 223 19.59 2.15 -34.53
C ALA A 223 19.98 3.04 -33.32
N ALA A 224 20.64 4.18 -33.56
CA ALA A 224 21.02 5.14 -32.52
C ALA A 224 19.80 5.81 -31.85
N GLU A 225 18.74 6.08 -32.61
CA GLU A 225 17.49 6.61 -32.05
C GLU A 225 16.79 5.55 -31.17
N MET A 226 16.74 4.31 -31.65
CA MET A 226 16.14 3.19 -30.92
C MET A 226 16.90 2.89 -29.63
N THR A 227 18.24 2.95 -29.63
CA THR A 227 19.03 2.79 -28.40
C THR A 227 18.78 3.92 -27.41
N LYS A 228 18.73 5.19 -27.85
CA LYS A 228 18.36 6.31 -26.97
C LYS A 228 16.97 6.15 -26.35
N LYS A 229 15.99 5.71 -27.14
CA LYS A 229 14.63 5.44 -26.63
C LYS A 229 14.62 4.30 -25.62
N LEU A 230 15.40 3.24 -25.84
CA LEU A 230 15.52 2.12 -24.92
C LEU A 230 16.19 2.54 -23.60
N GLU A 231 17.25 3.34 -23.68
CA GLU A 231 17.99 3.85 -22.52
C GLU A 231 17.12 4.78 -21.67
N SER A 232 16.35 5.67 -22.30
CA SER A 232 15.35 6.51 -21.62
C SER A 232 14.26 5.68 -20.92
N LYS A 233 13.77 4.61 -21.57
CA LYS A 233 12.80 3.69 -20.94
C LYS A 233 13.41 2.92 -19.79
N GLN A 234 14.67 2.49 -19.91
CA GLN A 234 15.38 1.80 -18.83
C GLN A 234 15.53 2.71 -17.60
N GLN A 235 15.95 3.97 -17.81
CA GLN A 235 16.03 4.96 -16.72
C GLN A 235 14.68 5.19 -16.03
N HIS A 236 13.58 5.23 -16.80
CA HIS A 236 12.23 5.34 -16.24
C HIS A 236 11.87 4.10 -15.39
N VAL A 237 12.20 2.90 -15.87
CA VAL A 237 11.96 1.65 -15.12
C VAL A 237 12.77 1.63 -13.83
N ASP A 238 14.03 2.07 -13.86
CA ASP A 238 14.88 2.15 -12.68
C ASP A 238 14.32 3.15 -11.65
N THR A 239 13.87 4.32 -12.12
CA THR A 239 13.22 5.36 -11.28
C THR A 239 11.93 4.85 -10.62
N LEU A 240 11.09 4.13 -11.38
CA LEU A 240 9.87 3.52 -10.84
C LEU A 240 10.22 2.44 -9.81
N THR A 241 11.23 1.62 -10.08
CA THR A 241 11.67 0.54 -9.18
C THR A 241 12.16 1.10 -7.85
N GLN A 242 12.95 2.17 -7.89
CA GLN A 242 13.39 2.87 -6.67
C GLN A 242 12.20 3.44 -5.90
N THR A 243 11.27 4.11 -6.59
CA THR A 243 10.07 4.70 -5.98
C THR A 243 9.20 3.65 -5.29
N VAL A 244 9.00 2.48 -5.93
CA VAL A 244 8.25 1.36 -5.36
C VAL A 244 8.96 0.82 -4.12
N GLY A 245 10.28 0.63 -4.18
CA GLY A 245 11.07 0.18 -3.03
C GLY A 245 11.04 1.16 -1.85
N GLU A 246 11.04 2.46 -2.10
CA GLU A 246 10.88 3.49 -1.05
C GLU A 246 9.47 3.47 -0.45
N LYS A 247 8.42 3.34 -1.27
CA LYS A 247 7.04 3.21 -0.78
C LYS A 247 6.84 1.96 0.08
N GLU A 248 7.44 0.83 -0.30
CA GLU A 248 7.37 -0.41 0.47
C GLU A 248 8.05 -0.26 1.85
N ARG A 249 9.24 0.36 1.90
CA ARG A 249 9.90 0.68 3.18
C ARG A 249 9.08 1.64 4.04
N ASN A 250 8.48 2.65 3.44
CA ASN A 250 7.60 3.59 4.16
C ASN A 250 6.33 2.90 4.68
N GLU A 251 5.74 1.98 3.91
CA GLU A 251 4.57 1.21 4.32
C GLU A 251 4.89 0.33 5.53
N THR A 252 6.03 -0.37 5.53
CA THR A 252 6.44 -1.20 6.68
C THR A 252 6.64 -0.36 7.95
N THR A 253 7.21 0.84 7.82
CA THR A 253 7.40 1.78 8.93
C THR A 253 6.06 2.29 9.48
N LEU A 254 5.13 2.68 8.60
CA LEU A 254 3.79 3.12 8.99
C LEU A 254 3.01 1.99 9.68
N ARG A 255 3.11 0.74 9.18
CA ARG A 255 2.49 -0.42 9.82
C ARG A 255 3.01 -0.64 11.24
N GLN A 256 4.33 -0.51 11.46
CA GLN A 256 4.91 -0.57 12.79
C GLN A 256 4.37 0.52 13.72
N GLN A 257 4.32 1.77 13.27
CA GLN A 257 3.79 2.89 14.07
C GLN A 257 2.31 2.68 14.45
N VAL A 258 1.50 2.16 13.53
CA VAL A 258 0.08 1.86 13.80
C VAL A 258 -0.08 0.74 14.84
N GLU A 259 0.76 -0.29 14.81
CA GLU A 259 0.74 -1.33 15.85
C GLU A 259 1.17 -0.81 17.22
N GLU A 260 2.21 0.04 17.30
CA GLU A 260 2.59 0.69 18.55
C GLU A 260 1.48 1.59 19.10
N LEU A 261 0.81 2.37 18.25
CA LEU A 261 -0.34 3.19 18.65
C LEU A 261 -1.53 2.33 19.13
N LYS A 262 -1.80 1.20 18.50
CA LYS A 262 -2.82 0.25 18.97
C LYS A 262 -2.47 -0.32 20.34
N LYS A 263 -1.19 -0.65 20.58
CA LYS A 263 -0.72 -1.16 21.86
C LYS A 263 -0.84 -0.10 22.95
N GLY A 264 -0.38 1.13 22.69
CA GLY A 264 -0.55 2.26 23.61
C GLY A 264 -2.01 2.52 23.96
N ARG A 265 -2.91 2.52 22.97
CA ARG A 265 -4.36 2.69 23.22
C ARG A 265 -4.96 1.58 24.10
N LYS A 266 -4.51 0.33 23.94
CA LYS A 266 -4.94 -0.78 24.81
C LYS A 266 -4.43 -0.62 26.24
N GLU A 267 -3.19 -0.18 26.41
CA GLU A 267 -2.59 0.07 27.73
C GLU A 267 -3.28 1.25 28.45
N ASP A 268 -3.55 2.35 27.74
CA ASP A 268 -4.29 3.49 28.28
C ASP A 268 -5.73 3.12 28.63
N GLY A 269 -6.37 2.29 27.79
CA GLY A 269 -7.68 1.71 28.07
C GLY A 269 -7.67 0.89 29.37
N ALA A 270 -6.70 0.01 29.54
CA ALA A 270 -6.55 -0.81 30.75
C ALA A 270 -6.23 0.03 31.99
N ARG A 271 -5.39 1.06 31.87
CA ARG A 271 -5.09 2.01 32.96
C ARG A 271 -6.34 2.78 33.38
N SER A 272 -7.07 3.34 32.42
CA SER A 272 -8.33 4.06 32.69
C SER A 272 -9.36 3.16 33.35
N GLU A 273 -9.49 1.90 32.91
CA GLU A 273 -10.43 0.96 33.51
C GLU A 273 -10.02 0.60 34.94
N LYS A 274 -8.72 0.39 35.21
CA LYS A 274 -8.20 0.16 36.55
C LYS A 274 -8.47 1.36 37.47
N GLU A 275 -8.28 2.58 36.98
CA GLU A 275 -8.56 3.81 37.72
C GLU A 275 -10.07 3.95 38.03
N LYS A 276 -10.95 3.68 37.06
CA LYS A 276 -12.40 3.64 37.29
C LYS A 276 -12.79 2.63 38.37
N ARG A 277 -12.19 1.43 38.35
CA ARG A 277 -12.44 0.39 39.37
C ARG A 277 -11.96 0.84 40.76
N LEU A 278 -10.80 1.50 40.85
CA LEU A 278 -10.30 2.06 42.11
C LEU A 278 -11.22 3.16 42.65
N LEU A 279 -11.66 4.06 41.79
CA LEU A 279 -12.60 5.13 42.17
C LEU A 279 -13.94 4.56 42.64
N ALA A 280 -14.48 3.55 41.95
CA ALA A 280 -15.70 2.87 42.36
C ALA A 280 -15.55 2.18 43.72
N ALA A 281 -14.42 1.51 43.97
CA ALA A 281 -14.14 0.88 45.26
C ALA A 281 -14.03 1.89 46.40
N ASP A 282 -13.38 3.04 46.17
CA ASP A 282 -13.28 4.13 47.15
C ASP A 282 -14.67 4.73 47.48
N MET A 283 -15.48 5.00 46.45
CA MET A 283 -16.86 5.45 46.64
C MET A 283 -17.71 4.45 47.42
N THR A 284 -17.52 3.15 47.18
CA THR A 284 -18.25 2.08 47.88
C THR A 284 -17.88 2.07 49.36
N LYS A 285 -16.58 2.11 49.70
CA LYS A 285 -16.13 2.19 51.11
C LYS A 285 -16.66 3.44 51.81
N LYS A 286 -16.68 4.58 51.12
CA LYS A 286 -17.19 5.83 51.67
C LYS A 286 -18.70 5.78 51.90
N LEU A 287 -19.45 5.09 51.04
CA LEU A 287 -20.88 4.83 51.22
C LEU A 287 -21.13 3.87 52.37
N GLU A 288 -20.38 2.78 52.49
CA GLU A 288 -20.46 1.85 53.63
C GLU A 288 -20.20 2.56 54.96
N TYR A 289 -19.15 3.38 55.04
CA TYR A 289 -18.87 4.18 56.23
C TYR A 289 -20.02 5.14 56.58
N LYS A 290 -20.59 5.81 55.57
CA LYS A 290 -21.75 6.70 55.79
C LYS A 290 -22.99 5.92 56.22
N GLN A 291 -23.22 4.73 55.66
CA GLN A 291 -24.33 3.87 56.06
C GLN A 291 -24.16 3.42 57.52
N GLN A 292 -22.95 3.00 57.92
CA GLN A 292 -22.65 2.67 59.31
C GLN A 292 -22.90 3.85 60.26
N GLN A 293 -22.51 5.07 59.87
CA GLN A 293 -22.82 6.26 60.67
C GLN A 293 -24.33 6.51 60.79
N VAL A 294 -25.08 6.33 59.70
CA VAL A 294 -26.55 6.46 59.71
C VAL A 294 -27.16 5.40 60.63
N ASP A 295 -26.68 4.16 60.59
CA ASP A 295 -27.17 3.08 61.43
C ASP A 295 -26.91 3.37 62.92
N THR A 296 -25.69 3.82 63.27
CA THR A 296 -25.34 4.24 64.64
C THR A 296 -26.19 5.42 65.10
N LEU A 297 -26.40 6.44 64.26
CA LEU A 297 -27.27 7.57 64.62
C LEU A 297 -28.72 7.14 64.81
N THR A 298 -29.21 6.21 63.99
CA THR A 298 -30.57 5.66 64.09
C THR A 298 -30.76 4.90 65.41
N GLU A 299 -29.77 4.12 65.82
CA GLU A 299 -29.77 3.42 67.11
C GLU A 299 -29.80 4.40 68.28
N ILE A 300 -28.93 5.43 68.26
CA ILE A 300 -28.88 6.49 69.29
C ILE A 300 -30.22 7.23 69.38
N VAL A 301 -30.85 7.56 68.25
CA VAL A 301 -32.17 8.22 68.24
C VAL A 301 -33.24 7.30 68.83
N GLY A 302 -33.25 6.02 68.44
CA GLY A 302 -34.19 5.04 69.00
C GLY A 302 -34.00 4.83 70.50
N GLU A 303 -32.77 4.81 71.01
CA GLU A 303 -32.51 4.78 72.46
C GLU A 303 -32.97 6.04 73.17
N LYS A 304 -32.73 7.23 72.60
CA LYS A 304 -33.20 8.49 73.18
C LYS A 304 -34.73 8.54 73.27
N GLU A 305 -35.43 8.06 72.24
CA GLU A 305 -36.90 7.99 72.25
C GLU A 305 -37.43 7.03 73.34
N ARG A 306 -36.79 5.87 73.52
CA ARG A 306 -37.11 4.94 74.64
C ARG A 306 -36.82 5.57 76.01
N ASN A 307 -35.72 6.31 76.13
CA ASN A 307 -35.38 7.00 77.37
C ASN A 307 -36.34 8.16 77.67
N GLU A 308 -36.76 8.90 76.65
CA GLU A 308 -37.73 10.00 76.77
C GLU A 308 -39.11 9.50 77.19
N THR A 309 -39.58 8.38 76.60
CA THR A 309 -40.83 7.74 77.02
C THR A 309 -40.76 7.25 78.46
N THR A 310 -39.64 6.66 78.89
CA THR A 310 -39.41 6.24 80.28
C THR A 310 -39.40 7.43 81.26
N LEU A 311 -38.71 8.52 80.92
CA LEU A 311 -38.69 9.74 81.73
C LEU A 311 -40.09 10.37 81.84
N THR A 312 -40.86 10.36 80.75
CA THR A 312 -42.23 10.87 80.74
C THR A 312 -43.12 10.08 81.69
N GLN A 313 -43.01 8.75 81.70
CA GLN A 313 -43.72 7.89 82.65
C GLN A 313 -43.34 8.22 84.11
N HIS A 314 -42.06 8.34 84.42
CA HIS A 314 -41.62 8.73 85.77
C HIS A 314 -42.12 10.10 86.21
N ILE A 315 -42.17 11.08 85.31
CA ILE A 315 -42.72 12.40 85.60
C ILE A 315 -44.22 12.29 85.92
N GLU A 316 -44.96 11.43 85.22
CA GLU A 316 -46.38 11.21 85.47
C GLU A 316 -46.63 10.52 86.82
N GLU A 317 -45.82 9.53 87.18
CA GLU A 317 -45.84 8.89 88.50
C GLU A 317 -45.54 9.90 89.62
N LEU A 318 -44.52 10.75 89.46
CA LEU A 318 -44.19 11.81 90.43
C LEU A 318 -45.32 12.83 90.57
N LYS A 319 -45.98 13.19 89.46
CA LYS A 319 -47.17 14.07 89.50
C LYS A 319 -48.32 13.40 90.27
N LYS A 320 -48.54 12.10 90.10
CA LYS A 320 -49.56 11.35 90.83
C LYS A 320 -49.23 11.27 92.32
N GLY A 321 -47.99 10.91 92.68
CA GLY A 321 -47.53 10.88 94.07
C GLY A 321 -47.69 12.24 94.76
N ARG A 322 -47.29 13.34 94.10
CA ARG A 322 -47.47 14.70 94.65
C ARG A 322 -48.95 15.06 94.88
N LYS A 323 -49.87 14.63 94.00
CA LYS A 323 -51.31 14.84 94.18
C LYS A 323 -51.84 14.05 95.37
N GLU A 324 -51.40 12.80 95.53
CA GLU A 324 -51.78 11.95 96.66
C GLU A 324 -51.26 12.48 98.00
N ASP A 325 -49.99 12.90 98.06
CA ASP A 325 -49.40 13.52 99.25
C ASP A 325 -50.08 14.86 99.58
N GLY A 326 -50.41 15.66 98.57
CA GLY A 326 -51.20 16.88 98.73
C GLY A 326 -52.57 16.59 99.35
N ALA A 327 -53.29 15.59 98.84
CA ALA A 327 -54.59 15.18 99.38
C ALA A 327 -54.50 14.61 100.81
N ARG A 328 -53.46 13.83 101.11
CA ARG A 328 -53.19 13.32 102.46
C ARG A 328 -52.91 14.45 103.45
N SER A 329 -52.01 15.38 103.08
CA SER A 329 -51.70 16.56 103.88
C SER A 329 -52.94 17.43 104.11
N GLU A 330 -53.78 17.64 103.10
CA GLU A 330 -54.99 18.42 103.26
C GLU A 330 -56.01 17.74 104.19
N LYS A 331 -56.17 16.42 104.07
CA LYS A 331 -57.02 15.63 104.99
C LYS A 331 -56.51 15.72 106.43
N GLU A 332 -55.21 15.65 106.64
CA GLU A 332 -54.59 15.79 107.97
C GLU A 332 -54.80 17.19 108.55
N LYS A 333 -54.62 18.25 107.75
CA LYS A 333 -54.94 19.63 108.17
C LYS A 333 -56.40 19.78 108.58
N ARG A 334 -57.34 19.18 107.83
CA ARG A 334 -58.77 19.21 108.17
C ARG A 334 -59.07 18.46 109.48
N LEU A 335 -58.42 17.32 109.73
CA LEU A 335 -58.56 16.59 110.98
C LEU A 335 -58.02 17.40 112.18
N LEU A 336 -56.84 18.02 112.02
CA LEU A 336 -56.26 18.88 113.06
C LEU A 336 -57.14 20.10 113.33
N ALA A 337 -57.69 20.73 112.29
CA ALA A 337 -58.62 21.84 112.44
C ALA A 337 -59.90 21.41 113.19
N ALA A 338 -60.47 20.25 112.86
CA ALA A 338 -61.65 19.74 113.54
C ALA A 338 -61.39 19.41 115.02
N ASP A 339 -60.22 18.84 115.35
CA ASP A 339 -59.81 18.61 116.74
C ASP A 339 -59.66 19.92 117.52
N MET A 340 -59.00 20.92 116.90
CA MET A 340 -58.88 22.27 117.45
C MET A 340 -60.25 22.90 117.72
N THR A 341 -61.21 22.80 116.78
CA THR A 341 -62.57 23.33 116.96
C THR A 341 -63.29 22.67 118.14
N LYS A 342 -63.24 21.33 118.25
CA LYS A 342 -63.84 20.61 119.39
C LYS A 342 -63.24 21.03 120.73
N LYS A 343 -61.90 21.19 120.78
CA LYS A 343 -61.20 21.69 121.97
C LYS A 343 -61.64 23.11 122.32
N LEU A 344 -61.83 23.96 121.32
CA LEU A 344 -62.22 25.36 121.52
C LEU A 344 -63.68 25.46 121.98
N GLU A 345 -64.57 24.62 121.47
CA GLU A 345 -65.96 24.52 121.89
C GLU A 345 -66.08 23.98 123.34
N SER A 346 -65.29 22.96 123.70
CA SER A 346 -65.20 22.49 125.09
C SER A 346 -64.66 23.57 126.03
N LYS A 347 -63.65 24.35 125.60
CA LYS A 347 -63.15 25.50 126.37
C LYS A 347 -64.19 26.62 126.48
N GLN A 348 -64.95 26.88 125.42
CA GLN A 348 -66.02 27.87 125.44
C GLN A 348 -67.13 27.45 126.41
N GLN A 349 -67.56 26.19 126.39
CA GLN A 349 -68.52 25.66 127.37
C GLN A 349 -68.02 25.79 128.82
N GLN A 350 -66.73 25.57 129.07
CA GLN A 350 -66.13 25.82 130.38
C GLN A 350 -66.16 27.31 130.76
N VAL A 351 -65.87 28.20 129.81
CA VAL A 351 -65.96 29.66 130.02
C VAL A 351 -67.40 30.08 130.29
N ASP A 352 -68.37 29.55 129.57
CA ASP A 352 -69.80 29.84 129.77
C ASP A 352 -70.25 29.36 131.16
N THR A 353 -69.85 28.15 131.56
CA THR A 353 -70.10 27.61 132.90
C THR A 353 -69.48 28.47 134.00
N LEU A 354 -68.23 28.89 133.83
CA LEU A 354 -67.56 29.79 134.78
C LEU A 354 -68.22 31.17 134.84
N THR A 355 -68.69 31.68 133.70
CA THR A 355 -69.41 32.95 133.61
C THR A 355 -70.74 32.89 134.34
N GLU A 356 -71.47 31.77 134.23
CA GLU A 356 -72.70 31.53 134.99
C GLU A 356 -72.42 31.46 136.50
N ILE A 357 -71.37 30.74 136.91
CA ILE A 357 -70.92 30.69 138.32
C ILE A 357 -70.54 32.08 138.84
N VAL A 358 -69.83 32.90 138.05
CA VAL A 358 -69.47 34.26 138.45
C VAL A 358 -70.72 35.14 138.55
N GLY A 359 -71.67 35.02 137.62
CA GLY A 359 -72.94 35.73 137.68
C GLY A 359 -73.80 35.32 138.89
N GLU A 360 -73.82 34.05 139.27
CA GLU A 360 -74.43 33.60 140.54
C GLU A 360 -73.70 34.17 141.75
N LYS A 361 -72.36 34.20 141.73
CA LYS A 361 -71.55 34.77 142.82
C LYS A 361 -71.79 36.27 142.98
N GLU A 362 -71.97 37.00 141.89
CA GLU A 362 -72.31 38.43 141.89
C GLU A 362 -73.74 38.70 142.42
N ARG A 363 -74.71 37.82 142.10
CA ARG A 363 -76.06 37.86 142.71
C ARG A 363 -76.05 37.52 144.21
N ASN A 364 -75.19 36.59 144.62
CA ASN A 364 -75.00 36.26 146.03
C ASN A 364 -74.25 37.38 146.79
N GLU A 365 -73.30 38.06 146.14
CA GLU A 365 -72.57 39.21 146.69
C GLU A 365 -73.48 40.43 146.85
N THR A 366 -74.37 40.71 145.89
CA THR A 366 -75.39 41.77 146.04
C THR A 366 -76.37 41.49 147.18
N THR A 367 -76.69 40.22 147.44
CA THR A 367 -77.51 39.79 148.61
C THR A 367 -76.76 39.94 149.94
N LEU A 368 -75.46 39.63 149.98
CA LEU A 368 -74.60 39.84 151.15
C LEU A 368 -74.30 41.33 151.41
N THR A 369 -74.24 42.16 150.37
CA THR A 369 -73.99 43.61 150.50
C THR A 369 -75.19 44.32 151.14
N GLN A 370 -76.42 43.87 150.87
CA GLN A 370 -77.63 44.32 151.57
C GLN A 370 -77.66 43.89 153.05
N GLN A 371 -77.15 42.71 153.40
CA GLN A 371 -77.02 42.27 154.80
C GLN A 371 -75.88 43.00 155.55
N VAL A 372 -74.81 43.39 154.85
CA VAL A 372 -73.68 44.15 155.41
C VAL A 372 -74.01 45.64 155.60
N GLU A 373 -74.90 46.25 154.79
CA GLU A 373 -75.40 47.60 155.07
C GLU A 373 -76.35 47.63 156.30
N GLU A 374 -77.16 46.60 156.55
CA GLU A 374 -77.94 46.51 157.79
C GLU A 374 -77.06 46.33 159.05
N LEU A 375 -75.87 45.70 158.92
CA LEU A 375 -74.90 45.54 160.00
C LEU A 375 -73.96 46.75 160.18
N LYS A 376 -73.92 47.71 159.24
CA LYS A 376 -73.06 48.92 159.28
C LYS A 376 -73.63 50.13 160.02
N ARG A 377 -74.81 50.01 160.66
CA ARG A 377 -75.38 51.07 161.53
C ARG A 377 -75.13 50.84 163.03
N GLY A 378 -74.24 49.93 163.42
CA GLY A 378 -74.13 49.51 164.82
C GLY A 378 -72.77 49.02 165.31
N ARG A 379 -71.64 49.56 164.83
CA ARG A 379 -70.35 49.51 165.54
C ARG A 379 -69.26 50.33 164.84
N GLU A 380 -69.27 51.64 165.13
CA GLU A 380 -68.19 52.62 164.95
C GLU A 380 -67.82 53.13 166.35
N GLU A 381 -67.27 52.24 167.18
CA GLU A 381 -66.71 52.54 168.51
C GLU A 381 -65.86 51.33 168.92
N ASP A 382 -64.71 51.16 168.26
CA ASP A 382 -63.44 51.17 168.99
C ASP A 382 -62.22 51.20 168.07
N ARG A 383 -61.43 52.22 168.35
CA ARG A 383 -60.28 52.77 167.66
C ARG A 383 -59.01 51.91 167.78
N VAL A 384 -58.25 51.89 166.68
CA VAL A 384 -56.82 52.27 166.57
C VAL A 384 -55.76 51.46 167.34
N LYS A 385 -54.94 50.73 166.56
CA LYS A 385 -53.45 50.68 166.63
C LYS A 385 -52.94 50.08 165.30
N ALA A 386 -52.48 50.87 164.33
CA ALA A 386 -51.07 51.24 164.09
C ALA A 386 -50.15 50.01 163.92
N GLU A 387 -49.29 49.84 162.92
CA GLU A 387 -48.79 50.60 161.75
C GLU A 387 -47.79 49.62 161.06
N LYS A 388 -47.96 49.28 159.77
CA LYS A 388 -47.11 49.70 158.61
C LYS A 388 -45.64 49.28 158.64
N ASP A 389 -45.21 48.60 157.57
CA ASP A 389 -43.95 48.77 156.79
C ASP A 389 -43.88 47.58 155.80
N ARG A 390 -43.80 47.67 154.46
CA ARG A 390 -43.06 48.48 153.45
C ARG A 390 -41.54 48.23 153.44
N GLY A 391 -41.06 47.41 152.50
CA GLY A 391 -39.64 47.39 152.13
C GLY A 391 -39.24 46.32 151.10
N ARG A 392 -39.00 46.75 149.87
CA ARG A 392 -38.44 46.03 148.70
C ARG A 392 -37.09 45.35 149.01
N SER A 393 -36.76 44.23 148.34
CA SER A 393 -35.40 43.99 147.81
C SER A 393 -35.28 42.74 146.91
N GLU A 394 -34.59 42.91 145.78
CA GLU A 394 -33.71 41.93 145.11
C GLU A 394 -34.12 40.47 144.86
N GLU A 395 -35.06 40.24 143.95
CA GLU A 395 -35.18 38.89 143.33
C GLU A 395 -35.41 38.89 141.81
N ALA A 396 -35.56 40.06 141.17
CA ALA A 396 -35.76 40.19 139.72
C ALA A 396 -34.49 40.52 138.91
N LYS A 397 -33.30 40.56 139.53
CA LYS A 397 -32.03 40.93 138.84
C LYS A 397 -31.11 39.76 138.49
N ARG A 398 -31.39 38.53 138.93
CA ARG A 398 -30.57 37.34 138.61
C ARG A 398 -31.09 36.51 137.43
N SER A 399 -32.39 36.54 137.11
CA SER A 399 -32.94 35.78 135.96
C SER A 399 -32.73 36.45 134.60
N LEU A 400 -32.71 37.78 134.54
CA LEU A 400 -32.51 38.55 133.29
C LEU A 400 -31.05 38.49 132.78
N ALA A 401 -30.07 38.39 133.67
CA ALA A 401 -28.65 38.33 133.31
C ALA A 401 -28.23 36.97 132.73
N GLU A 402 -28.89 35.88 133.15
CA GLU A 402 -28.58 34.52 132.70
C GLU A 402 -29.23 34.18 131.34
N GLU A 403 -30.40 34.76 131.04
CA GLU A 403 -31.03 34.68 129.72
C GLU A 403 -30.23 35.43 128.64
N MET A 404 -29.67 36.59 128.98
CA MET A 404 -28.80 37.37 128.09
C MET A 404 -27.49 36.64 127.77
N ARG A 405 -26.96 35.82 128.69
CA ARG A 405 -25.73 35.03 128.49
C ARG A 405 -25.95 33.84 127.53
N LYS A 406 -27.07 33.11 127.67
CA LYS A 406 -27.46 32.03 126.74
C LYS A 406 -27.78 32.53 125.32
N LYS A 407 -28.35 33.74 125.19
CA LYS A 407 -28.55 34.42 123.89
C LYS A 407 -27.24 34.92 123.26
N LEU A 408 -26.21 35.23 124.04
CA LEU A 408 -24.90 35.66 123.54
C LEU A 408 -24.10 34.47 122.99
N ASP A 409 -24.08 33.33 123.68
CA ASP A 409 -23.37 32.12 123.24
C ASP A 409 -23.98 31.51 121.96
N SER A 410 -25.31 31.56 121.81
CA SER A 410 -26.01 31.14 120.58
C SER A 410 -25.67 32.04 119.37
N LYS A 411 -25.48 33.34 119.60
CA LYS A 411 -25.03 34.27 118.54
C LYS A 411 -23.56 34.08 118.19
N GLN A 412 -22.70 33.76 119.17
CA GLN A 412 -21.28 33.48 118.93
C GLN A 412 -21.07 32.18 118.14
N GLN A 413 -21.88 31.15 118.38
CA GLN A 413 -21.87 29.91 117.58
C GLN A 413 -22.30 30.18 116.12
N HIS A 414 -23.34 31.00 115.90
CA HIS A 414 -23.77 31.36 114.56
C HIS A 414 -22.72 32.19 113.81
N VAL A 415 -21.99 33.08 114.50
CA VAL A 415 -20.87 33.84 113.92
C VAL A 415 -19.73 32.92 113.52
N ASN A 416 -19.34 31.96 114.36
CA ASN A 416 -18.28 31.01 114.04
C ASN A 416 -18.64 30.11 112.83
N THR A 417 -19.90 29.62 112.74
CA THR A 417 -20.38 28.86 111.58
C THR A 417 -20.43 29.70 110.30
N LEU A 418 -20.79 30.99 110.40
CA LEU A 418 -20.76 31.91 109.25
C LEU A 418 -19.33 32.19 108.79
N THR A 419 -18.37 32.37 109.71
CA THR A 419 -16.95 32.59 109.38
C THR A 419 -16.35 31.39 108.65
N GLU A 420 -16.59 30.15 109.10
CA GLU A 420 -16.16 28.95 108.36
C GLU A 420 -16.83 28.82 106.99
N THR A 421 -18.11 29.23 106.87
CA THR A 421 -18.82 29.22 105.59
C THR A 421 -18.24 30.25 104.61
N VAL A 422 -17.78 31.40 105.10
CA VAL A 422 -17.15 32.44 104.29
C VAL A 422 -15.74 32.00 103.85
N GLU A 423 -14.92 31.45 104.73
CA GLU A 423 -13.59 30.93 104.36
C GLU A 423 -13.69 29.79 103.34
N ASN A 424 -14.66 28.88 103.49
CA ASN A 424 -14.86 27.79 102.52
C ASN A 424 -15.38 28.32 101.17
N LYS A 425 -16.17 29.40 101.15
CA LYS A 425 -16.57 30.06 99.90
C LYS A 425 -15.38 30.75 99.22
N GLU A 426 -14.50 31.38 99.97
CA GLU A 426 -13.30 32.06 99.44
C GLU A 426 -12.28 31.05 98.85
N ARG A 427 -12.09 29.89 99.50
CA ARG A 427 -11.30 28.77 98.96
C ARG A 427 -11.92 28.16 97.69
N ASN A 428 -13.24 28.11 97.60
CA ASN A 428 -13.94 27.62 96.40
C ASN A 428 -13.89 28.62 95.24
N GLU A 429 -13.98 29.93 95.51
CA GLU A 429 -13.91 31.00 94.50
C GLU A 429 -12.52 31.07 93.84
N THR A 430 -11.46 30.94 94.64
CA THR A 430 -10.08 30.87 94.13
C THR A 430 -9.85 29.63 93.26
N THR A 431 -10.41 28.47 93.65
CA THR A 431 -10.33 27.22 92.87
C THR A 431 -11.08 27.33 91.53
N LEU A 432 -12.30 27.88 91.53
CA LEU A 432 -13.07 28.11 90.30
C LEU A 432 -12.40 29.12 89.38
N THR A 433 -11.81 30.19 89.93
CA THR A 433 -11.08 31.19 89.13
C THR A 433 -9.85 30.59 88.44
N GLN A 434 -9.15 29.68 89.11
CA GLN A 434 -8.02 28.95 88.53
C GLN A 434 -8.48 28.02 87.39
N GLN A 435 -9.57 27.28 87.57
CA GLN A 435 -10.15 26.40 86.54
C GLN A 435 -10.63 27.17 85.31
N VAL A 436 -11.27 28.33 85.49
CA VAL A 436 -11.70 29.20 84.38
C VAL A 436 -10.50 29.71 83.59
N LYS A 437 -9.42 30.12 84.25
CA LYS A 437 -8.18 30.54 83.57
C LYS A 437 -7.54 29.41 82.75
N GLU A 438 -7.59 28.17 83.22
CA GLU A 438 -7.10 27.01 82.47
C GLU A 438 -8.00 26.67 81.27
N LEU A 439 -9.32 26.71 81.44
CA LEU A 439 -10.28 26.52 80.34
C LEU A 439 -10.15 27.60 79.26
N GLU A 440 -9.90 28.85 79.64
CA GLU A 440 -9.63 29.93 78.68
C GLU A 440 -8.33 29.72 77.90
N LYS A 441 -7.26 29.24 78.57
CA LYS A 441 -6.00 28.88 77.90
C LYS A 441 -6.21 27.72 76.93
N GLY A 442 -6.95 26.68 77.33
CA GLY A 442 -7.34 25.56 76.48
C GLY A 442 -8.11 26.01 75.24
N ARG A 443 -9.19 26.80 75.41
CA ARG A 443 -9.97 27.34 74.28
C ARG A 443 -9.14 28.22 73.34
N LYS A 444 -8.19 29.01 73.86
CA LYS A 444 -7.27 29.81 73.03
C LYS A 444 -6.34 28.91 72.21
N GLN A 445 -5.84 27.84 72.79
CA GLN A 445 -4.96 26.88 72.11
C GLN A 445 -5.72 26.10 71.02
N ASP A 446 -6.94 25.62 71.30
CA ASP A 446 -7.77 24.92 70.32
C ASP A 446 -8.19 25.84 69.17
N ARG A 447 -8.53 27.10 69.47
CA ARG A 447 -8.82 28.11 68.44
C ARG A 447 -7.61 28.33 67.53
N ALA A 448 -6.41 28.49 68.10
CA ALA A 448 -5.17 28.66 67.33
C ALA A 448 -4.83 27.43 66.47
N ARG A 449 -5.03 26.21 66.98
CA ARG A 449 -4.86 24.97 66.20
C ARG A 449 -5.84 24.89 65.03
N SER A 450 -7.13 25.13 65.29
CA SER A 450 -8.16 25.10 64.25
C SER A 450 -7.92 26.16 63.16
N GLU A 451 -7.43 27.35 63.53
CA GLU A 451 -7.07 28.38 62.55
C GLU A 451 -5.86 27.98 61.72
N LYS A 452 -4.85 27.35 62.33
CA LYS A 452 -3.66 26.87 61.62
C LYS A 452 -4.03 25.79 60.60
N GLU A 453 -4.92 24.86 60.97
CA GLU A 453 -5.46 23.84 60.06
C GLU A 453 -6.30 24.45 58.93
N LYS A 454 -7.14 25.45 59.22
CA LYS A 454 -7.87 26.18 58.17
C LYS A 454 -6.91 26.89 57.20
N ARG A 455 -5.85 27.52 57.69
CA ARG A 455 -4.83 28.18 56.85
C ARG A 455 -4.05 27.16 56.02
N SER A 456 -3.69 25.99 56.56
CA SER A 456 -3.00 24.95 55.80
C SER A 456 -3.91 24.31 54.74
N LEU A 457 -5.18 24.07 55.05
CA LEU A 457 -6.15 23.56 54.08
C LEU A 457 -6.40 24.57 52.95
N ALA A 458 -6.55 25.86 53.28
CA ALA A 458 -6.69 26.92 52.29
C ALA A 458 -5.47 26.99 51.36
N ALA A 459 -4.26 26.90 51.91
CA ALA A 459 -3.01 26.90 51.13
C ALA A 459 -2.86 25.64 50.24
N ASP A 460 -3.34 24.48 50.67
CA ASP A 460 -3.36 23.28 49.84
C ASP A 460 -4.36 23.41 48.68
N MET A 461 -5.54 23.99 48.94
CA MET A 461 -6.53 24.26 47.90
C MET A 461 -6.05 25.28 46.87
N THR A 462 -5.38 26.36 47.28
CA THR A 462 -4.83 27.33 46.32
C THR A 462 -3.73 26.71 45.46
N LYS A 463 -2.82 25.92 46.03
CA LYS A 463 -1.81 25.20 45.24
C LYS A 463 -2.41 24.22 44.24
N LYS A 464 -3.49 23.52 44.62
CA LYS A 464 -4.24 22.63 43.71
C LYS A 464 -4.91 23.42 42.59
N LEU A 465 -5.54 24.55 42.90
CA LEU A 465 -6.14 25.44 41.91
C LEU A 465 -5.09 26.00 40.94
N ASP A 466 -3.95 26.47 41.44
CA ASP A 466 -2.85 26.96 40.59
C ASP A 466 -2.31 25.86 39.67
N SER A 467 -2.14 24.64 40.20
CA SER A 467 -1.72 23.49 39.39
C SER A 467 -2.75 23.10 38.33
N GLN A 468 -4.04 23.16 38.65
CA GLN A 468 -5.11 22.95 37.68
C GLN A 468 -5.14 24.04 36.63
N GLN A 469 -4.96 25.30 37.02
CA GLN A 469 -4.89 26.44 36.11
C GLN A 469 -3.73 26.28 35.11
N GLN A 470 -2.54 25.90 35.58
CA GLN A 470 -1.39 25.62 34.71
C GLN A 470 -1.67 24.51 33.68
N ARG A 471 -2.41 23.46 34.07
CA ARG A 471 -2.83 22.39 33.14
C ARG A 471 -3.82 22.92 32.10
N VAL A 472 -4.76 23.77 32.51
CA VAL A 472 -5.72 24.41 31.60
C VAL A 472 -4.97 25.31 30.60
N ASP A 473 -4.03 26.12 31.06
CA ASP A 473 -3.23 27.00 30.19
C ASP A 473 -2.39 26.20 29.19
N THR A 474 -1.80 25.08 29.65
CA THR A 474 -1.06 24.15 28.78
C THR A 474 -1.98 23.55 27.71
N LEU A 475 -3.19 23.12 28.10
CA LEU A 475 -4.16 22.58 27.16
C LEU A 475 -4.60 23.63 26.13
N ILE A 476 -4.85 24.87 26.55
CA ILE A 476 -5.22 25.97 25.66
C ILE A 476 -4.14 26.20 24.60
N GLU A 477 -2.86 26.21 24.98
CA GLU A 477 -1.79 26.42 23.99
C GLU A 477 -1.68 25.23 23.02
N THR A 478 -1.82 23.99 23.51
CA THR A 478 -1.83 22.81 22.61
C THR A 478 -3.01 22.82 21.63
N VAL A 479 -4.17 23.37 22.03
CA VAL A 479 -5.33 23.52 21.14
C VAL A 479 -5.05 24.59 20.08
N ARG A 480 -4.50 25.75 20.46
CA ARG A 480 -4.11 26.79 19.49
C ARG A 480 -3.08 26.29 18.49
N GLU A 481 -2.10 25.52 18.94
CA GLU A 481 -1.10 24.92 18.04
C GLU A 481 -1.73 23.94 17.05
N LYS A 482 -2.66 23.08 17.52
CA LYS A 482 -3.43 22.19 16.64
C LYS A 482 -4.26 22.96 15.62
N GLU A 483 -4.88 24.07 16.01
CA GLU A 483 -5.66 24.92 15.12
C GLU A 483 -4.78 25.54 14.02
N ARG A 484 -3.59 26.05 14.37
CA ARG A 484 -2.60 26.54 13.38
C ARG A 484 -2.14 25.44 12.43
N ASN A 485 -1.86 24.24 12.96
CA ASN A 485 -1.48 23.09 12.14
C ASN A 485 -2.62 22.64 11.21
N GLU A 486 -3.86 22.66 11.69
CA GLU A 486 -5.05 22.37 10.88
C GLU A 486 -5.22 23.38 9.74
N THR A 487 -5.05 24.68 10.00
CA THR A 487 -5.12 25.70 8.93
C THR A 487 -4.04 25.48 7.87
N THR A 488 -2.84 25.08 8.27
CA THR A 488 -1.73 24.79 7.35
C THR A 488 -2.05 23.55 6.49
N LEU A 489 -2.56 22.48 7.10
CA LEU A 489 -2.99 21.28 6.37
C LEU A 489 -4.14 21.56 5.41
N ARG A 490 -5.13 22.38 5.81
CA ARG A 490 -6.23 22.79 4.93
C ARG A 490 -5.72 23.53 3.70
N GLN A 491 -4.73 24.41 3.88
CA GLN A 491 -4.12 25.13 2.76
C GLN A 491 -3.39 24.18 1.80
N GLN A 492 -2.60 23.23 2.32
CA GLN A 492 -1.93 22.21 1.50
C GLN A 492 -2.91 21.32 0.74
N VAL A 493 -4.02 20.92 1.37
CA VAL A 493 -5.07 20.12 0.71
C VAL A 493 -5.72 20.91 -0.43
N GLU A 494 -5.97 22.21 -0.23
CA GLU A 494 -6.54 23.07 -1.27
C GLU A 494 -5.59 23.26 -2.46
N GLU A 495 -4.28 23.37 -2.22
CA GLU A 495 -3.26 23.40 -3.29
C GLU A 495 -3.21 22.08 -4.08
N LEU A 496 -3.20 20.94 -3.38
CA LEU A 496 -3.24 19.62 -4.02
C LEU A 496 -4.52 19.41 -4.83
N LYS A 497 -5.65 19.94 -4.35
CA LYS A 497 -6.92 19.87 -5.07
C LYS A 497 -6.87 20.66 -6.37
N LYS A 498 -6.32 21.88 -6.35
CA LYS A 498 -6.11 22.68 -7.57
C LYS A 498 -5.17 21.98 -8.57
N GLU A 499 -4.10 21.35 -8.08
CA GLU A 499 -3.24 20.54 -8.94
C GLU A 499 -3.95 19.34 -9.55
N HIS A 500 -4.81 18.67 -8.78
CA HIS A 500 -5.59 17.54 -9.26
C HIS A 500 -6.56 17.98 -10.36
N ASP A 501 -7.32 19.05 -10.13
CA ASP A 501 -8.27 19.61 -11.10
C ASP A 501 -7.55 20.03 -12.39
N TYR A 502 -6.34 20.60 -12.30
CA TYR A 502 -5.52 20.92 -13.47
C TYR A 502 -5.08 19.67 -14.25
N LYS A 503 -4.61 18.63 -13.55
CA LYS A 503 -4.20 17.35 -14.17
C LYS A 503 -5.38 16.64 -14.83
N GLU A 504 -6.57 16.72 -14.23
CA GLU A 504 -7.81 16.18 -14.78
C GLU A 504 -8.20 16.89 -16.09
N GLN A 505 -8.14 18.22 -16.13
CA GLN A 505 -8.35 18.98 -17.38
C GLN A 505 -7.35 18.61 -18.48
N LEU A 506 -6.07 18.41 -18.12
CA LEU A 506 -5.04 18.01 -19.07
C LEU A 506 -5.31 16.61 -19.64
N LEU A 507 -5.77 15.68 -18.79
CA LEU A 507 -6.17 14.34 -19.22
C LEU A 507 -7.37 14.38 -20.17
N GLU A 508 -8.41 15.16 -19.86
CA GLU A 508 -9.55 15.34 -20.77
C GLU A 508 -9.09 15.89 -22.13
N GLN A 509 -8.16 16.85 -22.15
CA GLN A 509 -7.62 17.38 -23.40
C GLN A 509 -6.87 16.31 -24.19
N LEU A 510 -6.05 15.51 -23.51
CA LEU A 510 -5.30 14.42 -24.14
C LEU A 510 -6.24 13.35 -24.72
N GLU A 511 -7.32 13.01 -24.03
CA GLU A 511 -8.34 12.08 -24.51
C GLU A 511 -9.04 12.61 -25.77
N ARG A 512 -9.38 13.90 -25.81
CA ARG A 512 -9.96 14.54 -27.00
C ARG A 512 -9.01 14.49 -28.20
N GLU A 513 -7.73 14.80 -28.00
CA GLU A 513 -6.71 14.71 -29.08
C GLU A 513 -6.48 13.27 -29.53
N THR A 514 -6.44 12.33 -28.58
CA THR A 514 -6.32 10.90 -28.88
C THR A 514 -7.52 10.41 -29.70
N TRP A 515 -8.73 10.84 -29.37
CA TRP A 515 -9.94 10.53 -30.12
C TRP A 515 -9.89 11.11 -31.54
N LYS A 516 -9.47 12.38 -31.71
CA LYS A 516 -9.28 12.99 -33.03
C LYS A 516 -8.28 12.20 -33.88
N LEU A 517 -7.15 11.79 -33.30
CA LEU A 517 -6.14 11.00 -34.01
C LEU A 517 -6.67 9.62 -34.43
N ARG A 518 -7.43 8.93 -33.57
CA ARG A 518 -8.06 7.64 -33.93
C ARG A 518 -9.00 7.81 -35.11
N THR A 519 -9.87 8.82 -35.08
CA THR A 519 -10.81 9.10 -36.17
C THR A 519 -10.08 9.44 -37.47
N LYS A 520 -8.99 10.22 -37.40
CA LYS A 520 -8.16 10.54 -38.56
C LYS A 520 -7.52 9.29 -39.18
N ILE A 521 -6.93 8.42 -38.36
CA ILE A 521 -6.33 7.15 -38.80
C ILE A 521 -7.39 6.25 -39.46
N GLN A 522 -8.60 6.23 -38.92
CA GLN A 522 -9.71 5.45 -39.48
C GLN A 522 -10.13 5.97 -40.85
N LEU A 523 -10.33 7.29 -40.99
CA LEU A 523 -10.63 7.93 -42.28
C LEU A 523 -9.51 7.72 -43.31
N GLU A 524 -8.24 7.90 -42.95
CA GLU A 524 -7.12 7.62 -43.86
C GLU A 524 -7.08 6.16 -44.31
N SER A 525 -7.47 5.24 -43.44
CA SER A 525 -7.56 3.81 -43.77
C SER A 525 -8.73 3.51 -44.70
N GLU A 526 -9.88 4.14 -44.52
CA GLU A 526 -11.03 4.06 -45.42
C GLU A 526 -10.72 4.66 -46.80
N ILE A 527 -10.06 5.82 -46.86
CA ILE A 527 -9.62 6.45 -48.11
C ILE A 527 -8.68 5.52 -48.89
N ARG A 528 -7.65 4.97 -48.23
CA ARG A 528 -6.73 4.01 -48.87
C ARG A 528 -7.44 2.75 -49.35
N SER A 529 -8.42 2.25 -48.58
CA SER A 529 -9.24 1.11 -48.98
C SER A 529 -10.08 1.42 -50.23
N ALA A 530 -10.74 2.58 -50.27
CA ALA A 530 -11.51 3.03 -51.42
C ALA A 530 -10.63 3.25 -52.66
N GLU A 531 -9.42 3.79 -52.50
CA GLU A 531 -8.44 3.92 -53.59
C GLU A 531 -7.99 2.57 -54.14
N GLN A 532 -7.71 1.58 -53.27
CA GLN A 532 -7.36 0.24 -53.73
C GLN A 532 -8.53 -0.43 -54.45
N LYS A 533 -9.76 -0.27 -53.94
CA LYS A 533 -10.96 -0.78 -54.60
C LYS A 533 -11.15 -0.15 -55.98
N LYS A 534 -10.97 1.16 -56.11
CA LYS A 534 -10.97 1.83 -57.43
C LYS A 534 -9.90 1.26 -58.36
N LYS A 535 -8.65 1.08 -57.90
CA LYS A 535 -7.59 0.49 -58.74
C LYS A 535 -7.91 -0.93 -59.20
N ALA A 536 -8.51 -1.75 -58.32
CA ALA A 536 -8.97 -3.08 -58.67
C ALA A 536 -10.09 -3.07 -59.72
N GLU A 537 -11.07 -2.16 -59.56
CA GLU A 537 -12.14 -1.97 -60.54
C GLU A 537 -11.58 -1.45 -61.88
N THR A 538 -10.67 -0.45 -61.90
CA THR A 538 -10.05 0.04 -63.14
C THR A 538 -9.27 -1.07 -63.89
N HIS A 539 -8.61 -1.97 -63.16
CA HIS A 539 -7.96 -3.14 -63.78
C HIS A 539 -8.97 -4.18 -64.31
N GLN A 540 -10.14 -4.31 -63.68
CA GLN A 540 -11.23 -5.13 -64.21
C GLN A 540 -11.80 -4.55 -65.53
N TRP A 541 -11.86 -3.23 -65.66
CA TRP A 541 -12.28 -2.56 -66.90
C TRP A 541 -11.21 -2.59 -68.01
N SER A 542 -9.93 -2.77 -67.68
CA SER A 542 -8.87 -3.02 -68.68
C SER A 542 -8.93 -4.39 -69.34
N PHE A 543 -9.81 -5.29 -68.89
CA PHE A 543 -10.04 -6.62 -69.46
C PHE A 543 -11.27 -6.71 -70.38
N ILE A 544 -11.89 -5.59 -70.75
CA ILE A 544 -12.86 -5.56 -71.86
C ILE A 544 -12.07 -5.28 -73.14
N PRO A 545 -11.96 -6.23 -74.10
CA PRO A 545 -11.34 -5.98 -75.39
C PRO A 545 -12.24 -5.02 -76.18
N TRP A 546 -11.92 -3.72 -76.13
CA TRP A 546 -12.49 -2.75 -77.04
C TRP A 546 -11.80 -2.87 -78.39
N VAL A 547 -12.60 -3.25 -79.38
CA VAL A 547 -12.27 -3.29 -80.80
C VAL A 547 -12.05 -1.85 -81.32
N ASN A 548 -10.99 -1.72 -82.11
CA ASN A 548 -10.46 -0.54 -82.79
C ASN A 548 -11.46 0.50 -83.34
N SER A 549 -11.14 1.78 -83.13
CA SER A 549 -11.20 2.86 -84.14
C SER A 549 -10.51 4.09 -83.52
N GLY A 550 -9.29 4.47 -83.87
CA GLY A 550 -8.90 4.92 -85.20
C GLY A 550 -9.17 6.42 -85.35
N LYS A 551 -8.24 7.29 -84.91
CA LYS A 551 -7.73 8.43 -85.69
C LYS A 551 -6.80 9.36 -84.88
N GLN A 552 -5.65 9.53 -85.50
CA GLN A 552 -4.59 10.52 -85.33
C GLN A 552 -5.09 11.94 -85.56
N ALA A 553 -4.69 12.89 -84.70
CA ALA A 553 -4.56 14.30 -85.06
C ALA A 553 -3.55 15.00 -84.13
N GLN A 554 -2.62 15.69 -84.77
CA GLN A 554 -1.58 16.56 -84.20
C GLN A 554 -2.18 17.78 -83.50
N GLY A 555 -1.38 18.39 -82.61
CA GLY A 555 -1.37 19.85 -82.48
C GLY A 555 -1.23 20.39 -81.06
N GLY A 556 -0.23 21.24 -80.85
CA GLY A 556 -0.39 22.38 -79.96
C GLY A 556 0.46 22.38 -78.68
N THR A 557 1.68 22.89 -78.82
CA THR A 557 2.33 23.84 -77.89
C THR A 557 1.38 24.64 -77.00
N SER A 558 1.68 24.73 -75.69
CA SER A 558 1.53 25.98 -74.90
C SER A 558 2.12 25.82 -73.50
N SER A 559 3.10 26.67 -73.21
CA SER A 559 3.73 26.96 -71.92
C SER A 559 2.75 27.53 -70.88
N PHE A 560 2.89 27.15 -69.61
CA PHE A 560 2.33 27.87 -68.45
C PHE A 560 3.27 27.67 -67.25
N VAL A 561 4.23 28.57 -67.06
CA VAL A 561 4.23 29.66 -66.05
C VAL A 561 4.39 29.13 -64.63
N ASP A 562 5.63 29.28 -64.14
CA ASP A 562 6.01 29.32 -62.74
C ASP A 562 5.13 30.29 -61.94
N ASN A 563 4.72 29.88 -60.74
CA ASN A 563 4.44 30.82 -59.66
C ASN A 563 5.00 30.30 -58.34
N SER A 564 6.18 30.82 -58.04
CA SER A 564 6.78 30.91 -56.72
C SER A 564 6.05 31.99 -55.92
N THR A 565 5.46 31.63 -54.77
CA THR A 565 4.96 32.51 -53.68
C THR A 565 4.64 31.56 -52.51
N GLY A 566 5.04 31.71 -51.26
CA GLY A 566 5.61 32.77 -50.44
C GLY A 566 5.15 32.52 -49.00
N GLY A 567 5.96 32.90 -47.99
CA GLY A 567 5.54 33.01 -46.58
C GLY A 567 6.15 31.95 -45.65
N LEU A 568 7.24 32.24 -44.93
CA LEU A 568 7.32 32.96 -43.64
C LEU A 568 6.57 32.26 -42.50
N GLY A 569 7.33 31.81 -41.50
CA GLY A 569 6.78 31.27 -40.25
C GLY A 569 7.86 30.84 -39.26
N ARG A 570 8.76 31.77 -38.91
CA ARG A 570 9.79 31.62 -37.87
C ARG A 570 9.10 31.78 -36.51
N SER A 571 9.27 30.84 -35.58
CA SER A 571 8.91 31.03 -34.18
C SER A 571 10.04 30.55 -33.28
N HIS A 572 10.80 31.54 -32.79
CA HIS A 572 11.54 31.43 -31.54
C HIS A 572 10.54 31.51 -30.39
N ILE A 573 10.67 30.62 -29.41
CA ILE A 573 10.19 30.88 -28.05
C ILE A 573 11.37 30.61 -27.12
N LEU A 574 11.91 31.71 -26.60
CA LEU A 574 12.63 31.74 -25.34
C LEU A 574 11.62 32.13 -24.24
N GLN A 575 11.87 31.56 -23.06
CA GLN A 575 11.79 32.21 -21.75
C GLN A 575 10.52 32.09 -20.87
N SER A 576 10.80 31.55 -19.67
CA SER A 576 10.37 31.97 -18.32
C SER A 576 9.22 31.20 -17.67
N GLY A 577 9.55 30.63 -16.52
CA GLY A 577 8.71 29.87 -15.58
C GLY A 577 9.63 29.09 -14.66
#